data_AF-A0A0S8FYY4-F1
#
_entry.id   AF-A0A0S8FYY4-F1
#
_cell.length_a   1.000
_cell.length_b   1.000
_cell.length_c   1.000
_cell.angle_alpha   90.00
_cell.angle_beta   90.00
_cell.angle_gamma   90.00
#
_symmetry.space_group_name_H-M   'P 1'
#
loop_
_entity.id
_entity.type
_entity.pdbx_description
1 polymer ?
#
loop_
_entity_poly.entity_id
_entity_poly.type
_entity_poly.pdbx_seq_one_letter_code
_entity_poly.pdbx_strand_id
1 'polypeptide(L)'
;MLESIRRIRAYVEGIDQNGLGADELRLDAVVRNLEVIGEAVKRLPEDLRTQESGVEWKKIAGLRDILIHHYFGIDITIIWDVVETKIPDFERQIRIILEGLEED
;
A
#
# COMPACT_ATOMS: atom_id res chain seq x y z
N MET A 1 -3.72 -3.46 -7.52
CA MET A 1 -2.75 -3.38 -6.40
C MET A 1 -1.33 -3.18 -6.92
N LEU A 2 -0.77 -4.11 -7.71
CA LEU A 2 0.61 -3.97 -8.24
C LEU A 2 0.87 -2.67 -9.01
N GLU A 3 -0.08 -2.18 -9.80
CA GLU A 3 0.05 -0.90 -10.50
C GLU A 3 0.17 0.30 -9.53
N SER A 4 -0.60 0.30 -8.42
CA SER A 4 -0.50 1.33 -7.39
C SER A 4 0.84 1.27 -6.65
N ILE A 5 1.34 0.06 -6.39
CA ILE A 5 2.68 -0.16 -5.81
C ILE A 5 3.76 0.39 -6.74
N ARG A 6 3.68 0.10 -8.05
CA ARG A 6 4.62 0.61 -9.07
C ARG A 6 4.64 2.14 -9.09
N ARG A 7 3.47 2.79 -9.01
CA ARG A 7 3.35 4.25 -8.95
C ARG A 7 3.97 4.83 -7.69
N ILE A 8 3.66 4.26 -6.52
CA ILE A 8 4.25 4.68 -5.24
C ILE A 8 5.77 4.66 -5.33
N ARG A 9 6.36 3.55 -5.80
CA ARG A 9 7.81 3.40 -5.95
C ARG A 9 8.41 4.45 -6.89
N ALA A 10 7.75 4.74 -8.01
CA ALA A 10 8.20 5.78 -8.94
C ALA A 10 8.15 7.18 -8.33
N TYR A 11 7.17 7.48 -7.47
CA TYR A 11 7.04 8.79 -6.84
C TYR A 11 8.05 9.03 -5.73
N VAL A 12 8.49 7.97 -5.04
CA VAL A 12 9.52 8.05 -4.00
C VAL A 12 10.94 7.77 -4.50
N GLU A 13 11.10 7.52 -5.80
CA GLU A 13 12.42 7.28 -6.37
C GLU A 13 13.32 8.52 -6.21
N GLY A 14 14.50 8.30 -5.62
CA GLY A 14 15.53 9.31 -5.46
C GLY A 14 15.23 10.38 -4.41
N ILE A 15 14.21 10.20 -3.57
CA ILE A 15 13.90 11.10 -2.46
C ILE A 15 13.96 10.36 -1.12
N ASP A 16 14.07 11.12 -0.04
CA ASP A 16 13.96 10.63 1.33
C ASP A 16 12.65 11.12 1.98
N GLN A 17 12.45 10.80 3.27
CA GLN A 17 11.29 11.24 4.04
C GLN A 17 11.07 12.75 3.98
N ASN A 18 12.15 13.55 4.07
CA ASN A 18 12.05 15.00 4.05
C ASN A 18 11.66 15.50 2.65
N GLY A 19 12.22 14.89 1.60
CA GLY A 19 11.86 15.15 0.22
C GLY A 19 10.39 14.85 -0.06
N LEU A 20 9.86 13.76 0.48
CA LEU A 20 8.43 13.44 0.35
C LEU A 20 7.57 14.45 1.12
N GLY A 21 7.99 14.84 2.33
CA GLY A 21 7.27 15.81 3.15
C GLY A 21 7.27 17.25 2.60
N ALA A 22 8.24 17.59 1.75
CA ALA A 22 8.36 18.91 1.12
C ALA A 22 7.64 19.00 -0.25
N ASP A 23 7.14 17.89 -0.80
CA ASP A 23 6.46 17.81 -2.08
C ASP A 23 5.03 17.30 -1.89
N GLU A 24 4.09 18.24 -1.67
CA GLU A 24 2.68 17.94 -1.41
C GLU A 24 2.03 17.11 -2.54
N LEU A 25 2.42 17.36 -3.80
CA LEU A 25 1.90 16.62 -4.94
C LEU A 25 2.30 15.15 -4.88
N ARG A 26 3.57 14.87 -4.58
CA ARG A 26 4.05 13.49 -4.41
C ARG A 26 3.40 12.82 -3.20
N LEU A 27 3.30 13.53 -2.08
CA LEU A 27 2.65 13.00 -0.87
C LEU A 27 1.21 12.61 -1.16
N ASP A 28 0.42 13.50 -1.77
CA ASP A 28 -0.96 13.22 -2.17
C ASP A 28 -1.05 12.03 -3.13
N ALA A 29 -0.14 11.96 -4.10
CA ALA A 29 -0.09 10.86 -5.06
C ALA A 29 0.24 9.51 -4.38
N VAL A 30 1.15 9.49 -3.40
CA VAL A 30 1.47 8.30 -2.60
C VAL A 30 0.27 7.89 -1.77
N VAL A 31 -0.31 8.80 -0.98
CA VAL A 31 -1.48 8.55 -0.13
C VAL A 31 -2.64 8.00 -0.95
N ARG A 32 -2.93 8.61 -2.09
CA ARG A 32 -4.00 8.15 -2.98
C ARG A 32 -3.81 6.72 -3.44
N ASN A 33 -2.58 6.31 -3.74
CA ASN A 33 -2.29 4.94 -4.16
C ASN A 33 -2.37 3.94 -3.00
N LEU A 34 -2.00 4.34 -1.78
CA LEU A 34 -2.22 3.53 -0.57
C LEU A 34 -3.71 3.28 -0.31
N GLU A 35 -4.56 4.30 -0.47
CA GLU A 35 -6.02 4.13 -0.37
C GLU A 35 -6.57 3.16 -1.41
N VAL A 36 -6.10 3.26 -2.66
CA VAL A 36 -6.52 2.36 -3.75
C VAL A 36 -6.14 0.91 -3.44
N ILE A 37 -4.96 0.69 -2.85
CA ILE A 37 -4.54 -0.63 -2.39
C ILE A 37 -5.49 -1.15 -1.30
N GLY A 38 -5.78 -0.36 -0.27
CA GLY A 38 -6.68 -0.76 0.82
C GLY A 38 -8.10 -1.05 0.34
N GLU A 39 -8.63 -0.23 -0.58
CA GLU A 39 -9.94 -0.45 -1.21
C GLU A 39 -9.96 -1.74 -2.04
N ALA A 40 -8.90 -2.03 -2.80
CA ALA A 40 -8.80 -3.27 -3.56
C ALA A 40 -8.76 -4.50 -2.63
N VAL A 41 -8.03 -4.43 -1.52
CA VAL A 41 -7.98 -5.51 -0.52
C VAL A 41 -9.36 -5.77 0.09
N LYS A 42 -10.15 -4.74 0.40
CA LYS A 42 -11.52 -4.91 0.92
C LYS A 42 -12.45 -5.67 -0.03
N ARG A 43 -12.16 -5.64 -1.34
CA ARG A 43 -12.96 -6.31 -2.39
C ARG A 43 -12.49 -7.72 -2.69
N LEU A 44 -11.40 -8.20 -2.08
CA LEU A 44 -10.95 -9.58 -2.28
C LEU A 44 -11.95 -10.57 -1.67
N PRO A 45 -12.21 -11.70 -2.35
CA PRO A 45 -13.02 -12.79 -1.80
C PRO A 45 -12.55 -13.19 -0.40
N GLU A 46 -13.50 -13.55 0.46
CA GLU A 46 -13.18 -13.98 1.82
C GLU A 46 -12.38 -15.29 1.83
N ASP A 47 -12.71 -16.21 0.92
CA ASP A 47 -12.00 -17.49 0.78
C ASP A 47 -10.52 -17.28 0.47
N LEU A 48 -10.20 -16.41 -0.50
CA LEU A 48 -8.82 -16.05 -0.83
C LEU A 48 -8.09 -15.44 0.37
N ARG A 49 -8.74 -14.50 1.08
CA ARG A 49 -8.14 -13.87 2.27
C ARG A 49 -7.93 -14.86 3.42
N THR A 50 -8.74 -15.91 3.48
CA THR A 50 -8.67 -16.97 4.49
C THR A 50 -7.57 -17.98 4.16
N GLN A 51 -7.46 -18.38 2.89
CA GLN A 51 -6.39 -19.23 2.38
C GLN A 51 -5.03 -18.54 2.58
N GLU A 52 -4.92 -17.28 2.17
CA GLU A 52 -3.71 -16.47 2.25
C GLU A 52 -3.58 -15.75 3.59
N SER A 53 -3.74 -16.47 4.70
CA SER A 53 -3.75 -15.91 6.06
C SER A 53 -2.42 -15.31 6.53
N GLY A 54 -1.33 -15.57 5.82
CA GLY A 54 -0.01 -14.97 6.08
C GLY A 54 0.06 -13.48 5.74
N VAL A 55 -0.86 -12.97 4.93
CA VAL A 55 -0.94 -11.55 4.57
C VAL A 55 -1.83 -10.80 5.55
N GLU A 56 -1.38 -9.62 5.99
CA GLU A 56 -2.10 -8.79 6.97
C GLU A 56 -3.29 -8.01 6.36
N TRP A 57 -4.20 -8.69 5.66
CA TRP A 57 -5.31 -8.09 4.89
C TRP A 57 -6.10 -7.03 5.65
N LYS A 58 -6.42 -7.31 6.93
CA LYS A 58 -7.18 -6.40 7.79
C LYS A 58 -6.43 -5.08 8.04
N LYS A 59 -5.11 -5.13 8.23
CA LYS A 59 -4.30 -3.91 8.43
C LYS A 59 -4.24 -3.09 7.16
N ILE A 60 -4.08 -3.74 6.00
CA ILE A 60 -4.02 -3.04 4.70
C ILE A 60 -5.36 -2.38 4.37
N ALA A 61 -6.47 -3.08 4.61
CA ALA A 61 -7.81 -2.50 4.48
C ALA A 61 -8.03 -1.34 5.45
N GLY A 62 -7.55 -1.45 6.69
CA GLY A 62 -7.66 -0.41 7.71
C GLY A 62 -6.82 0.84 7.43
N LEU A 63 -5.68 0.71 6.75
CA LEU A 63 -4.85 1.85 6.34
C LEU A 63 -5.64 2.88 5.55
N ARG A 64 -6.46 2.43 4.59
CA ARG A 64 -7.36 3.31 3.82
C ARG A 64 -8.29 4.11 4.73
N ASP A 65 -8.88 3.48 5.74
CA ASP A 65 -9.80 4.17 6.65
C ASP A 65 -9.08 5.24 7.47
N ILE A 66 -7.84 4.98 7.89
CA ILE A 66 -7.00 5.98 8.57
C ILE A 66 -6.70 7.15 7.63
N LEU A 67 -6.26 6.88 6.40
CA LEU A 67 -5.81 7.91 5.46
C LEU A 67 -6.95 8.87 5.04
N ILE A 68 -8.16 8.35 4.79
CA ILE A 68 -9.29 9.19 4.37
C ILE A 68 -9.87 10.03 5.52
N HIS A 69 -9.70 9.61 6.77
CA HIS A 69 -10.21 10.33 7.94
C HIS A 69 -9.20 11.34 8.50
N HIS A 70 -7.91 11.10 8.30
CA HIS A 70 -6.82 11.95 8.80
C HIS A 70 -6.17 12.83 7.72
N TYR A 71 -6.91 13.15 6.64
CA TYR A 71 -6.41 13.97 5.52
C TYR A 71 -5.78 15.31 5.98
N PHE A 72 -6.26 15.89 7.08
CA PHE A 72 -5.61 17.00 7.77
C PHE A 72 -4.71 16.47 8.90
N GLY A 73 -3.41 16.29 8.63
CA GLY A 73 -2.42 15.88 9.63
C GLY A 73 -1.88 14.47 9.49
N ILE A 74 -1.74 13.99 8.25
CA ILE A 74 -1.03 12.73 7.95
C ILE A 74 0.41 12.83 8.46
N ASP A 75 0.81 11.90 9.33
CA ASP A 75 2.20 11.79 9.79
C ASP A 75 3.06 11.21 8.67
N ILE A 76 3.88 12.08 8.06
CA ILE A 76 4.80 11.72 6.97
C ILE A 76 5.75 10.59 7.39
N THR A 77 6.12 10.51 8.67
CA THR A 77 6.97 9.42 9.19
C THR A 77 6.29 8.07 9.04
N ILE A 78 4.98 8.01 9.32
CA ILE A 78 4.20 6.77 9.17
C ILE A 78 4.05 6.41 7.70
N ILE A 79 3.77 7.40 6.83
CA ILE A 79 3.67 7.15 5.38
C ILE A 79 4.99 6.63 4.83
N TRP A 80 6.09 7.25 5.22
CA TRP A 80 7.42 6.85 4.78
C TRP A 80 7.76 5.43 5.23
N ASP A 81 7.50 5.07 6.49
CA ASP A 81 7.68 3.69 6.98
C ASP A 81 6.83 2.67 6.20
N VAL A 82 5.58 3.00 5.91
CA VAL A 82 4.69 2.15 5.11
C VAL A 82 5.27 1.93 3.71
N VAL A 83 5.73 3.01 3.05
CA VAL A 83 6.29 2.95 1.70
C VAL A 83 7.59 2.15 1.66
N GLU A 84 8.50 2.38 2.60
CA GLU A 84 9.82 1.74 2.59
C GLU A 84 9.80 0.29 3.08
N THR A 85 8.90 -0.05 4.01
CA THR A 85 8.93 -1.36 4.67
C THR A 85 7.75 -2.26 4.30
N LYS A 86 6.52 -1.73 4.30
CA LYS A 86 5.30 -2.54 4.17
C LYS A 86 4.93 -2.79 2.72
N ILE A 87 5.09 -1.79 1.86
CA ILE A 87 4.76 -1.92 0.44
C ILE A 87 5.63 -2.95 -0.29
N PRO A 88 6.97 -3.03 -0.09
CA PRO A 88 7.79 -4.05 -0.74
C PRO A 88 7.46 -5.47 -0.27
N ASP A 89 7.16 -5.65 1.03
CA ASP A 89 6.75 -6.95 1.58
C ASP A 89 5.41 -7.39 1.00
N PHE A 90 4.44 -6.48 0.98
CA PHE A 90 3.13 -6.75 0.39
C PHE A 90 3.22 -7.04 -1.12
N GLU A 91 4.07 -6.32 -1.87
CA GLU A 91 4.32 -6.61 -3.28
C GLU A 91 4.79 -8.05 -3.48
N ARG A 92 5.74 -8.51 -2.66
CA ARG A 92 6.28 -9.86 -2.71
C ARG A 92 5.20 -10.90 -2.44
N GLN A 93 4.38 -10.70 -1.40
CA GLN A 93 3.29 -11.59 -1.05
C GLN A 93 2.27 -11.72 -2.18
N ILE A 94 1.85 -10.60 -2.79
CA ILE A 94 0.92 -10.61 -3.91
C ILE A 94 1.50 -11.35 -5.13
N ARG A 95 2.80 -11.20 -5.41
CA ARG A 95 3.44 -11.93 -6.51
C ARG A 95 3.45 -13.44 -6.28
N ILE A 96 3.78 -13.88 -5.07
CA ILE A 96 3.75 -15.31 -4.71
C ILE A 96 2.34 -15.88 -4.87
N ILE A 97 1.31 -15.16 -4.41
CA ILE A 97 -0.09 -15.60 -4.56
C ILE A 97 -0.46 -15.71 -6.04
N LEU A 98 -0.08 -14.75 -6.87
CA LEU A 98 -0.37 -14.79 -8.30
C LEU A 98 0.35 -15.95 -9.01
N GLU A 99 1.62 -16.21 -8.67
CA GLU A 99 2.37 -17.35 -9.20
C GLU A 99 1.70 -18.68 -8.81
N GLY A 100 1.26 -18.84 -7.55
CA GLY A 100 0.53 -20.03 -7.12
C GLY A 100 -0.81 -20.24 -7.83
N LEU A 101 -1.52 -19.15 -8.19
CA LEU A 101 -2.78 -19.23 -8.94
C LEU A 101 -2.59 -19.56 -10.42
N GLU A 102 -1.40 -19.37 -10.98
CA GLU A 102 -1.07 -19.74 -12.37
C GLU A 102 -0.67 -21.23 -12.49
N GLU A 103 -0.33 -21.87 -11.38
CA GLU A 103 0.04 -23.29 -11.32
C GLU A 103 -1.17 -24.24 -11.12
N ASP A 104 -2.34 -23.72 -10.76
CA ASP A 104 -3.62 -24.43 -10.58
C ASP A 104 -4.52 -24.41 -11.85
#